data_AF-A0A1I4B9F2-F1
#
_entry.id   AF-A0A1I4B9F2-F1
#
_cell.length_a   1.000
_cell.length_b   1.000
_cell.length_c   1.000
_cell.angle_alpha   90.00
_cell.angle_beta   90.00
_cell.angle_gamma   90.00
#
_symmetry.space_group_name_H-M   'P 1'
#
loop_
_entity.id
_entity.type
_entity.pdbx_description
1 polymer ?
#
loop_
_entity_poly.entity_id
_entity_poly.type
_entity_poly.pdbx_seq_one_letter_code
_entity_poly.pdbx_strand_id
1 'polypeptide(L)' 'MLDVSSDVVRGWIESSTIPTAKIGRRRVINLHRLRRELDKGKSIFCQGDYADE' A
#
# COMPACT_ATOMS: atom_id res chain seq x y z
N MET A 1 -16.58 11.09 6.14
CA MET A 1 -15.20 10.66 5.85
C MET A 1 -15.16 9.18 6.17
N LEU A 2 -14.85 8.30 5.22
CA LEU A 2 -14.74 6.86 5.50
C LEU A 2 -13.46 6.69 6.32
N ASP A 3 -13.60 6.62 7.66
CA ASP A 3 -12.46 6.49 8.55
C ASP A 3 -11.89 5.08 8.45
N VAL A 4 -10.85 4.95 7.63
CA VAL A 4 -9.98 3.76 7.63
C VAL A 4 -9.11 3.85 8.87
N SER A 5 -9.22 2.87 9.77
CA SER A 5 -8.39 2.83 10.98
C SER A 5 -6.93 2.56 10.65
N SER A 6 -6.02 2.96 11.56
CA SER A 6 -4.60 2.63 11.41
C SER A 6 -4.33 1.13 11.34
N ASP A 7 -5.19 0.32 11.97
CA ASP A 7 -5.02 -1.13 12.03
C ASP A 7 -5.34 -1.76 10.67
N VAL A 8 -6.37 -1.26 9.97
CA VAL A 8 -6.68 -1.66 8.60
C VAL A 8 -5.51 -1.34 7.67
N VAL A 9 -4.94 -0.13 7.79
CA VAL A 9 -3.76 0.25 6.99
C VAL A 9 -2.56 -0.64 7.30
N ARG A 10 -2.33 -1.00 8.56
CA ARG A 10 -1.25 -1.96 8.92
C ARG A 10 -1.49 -3.33 8.30
N GLY A 11 -2.74 -3.82 8.27
CA GLY A 11 -3.09 -5.07 7.60
C GLY A 11 -2.74 -5.05 6.11
N TRP A 12 -2.98 -3.93 5.41
CA TRP A 12 -2.59 -3.79 4.00
C TRP A 12 -1.08 -3.78 3.79
N ILE A 13 -0.32 -3.21 4.73
CA ILE A 13 1.15 -3.21 4.69
C ILE A 13 1.70 -4.63 4.91
N GLU A 14 1.16 -5.37 5.88
CA GLU A 14 1.62 -6.72 6.22
C GLU A 14 1.30 -7.76 5.14
N SER A 15 0.18 -7.57 4.44
CA SER A 15 -0.26 -8.42 3.33
C SER A 15 0.32 -8.01 1.97
N SER A 16 1.21 -7.01 1.94
CA SER A 16 1.74 -6.43 0.68
C SER A 16 0.62 -6.04 -0.31
N THR A 17 -0.51 -5.54 0.22
CA THR A 17 -1.67 -5.11 -0.58
C THR A 17 -1.46 -3.72 -1.17
N ILE A 18 -0.72 -2.85 -0.48
CA ILE A 18 -0.39 -1.51 -0.97
C ILE A 18 1.13 -1.39 -1.16
N PRO A 19 1.60 -0.52 -2.08
CA PRO A 19 3.02 -0.36 -2.31
C PRO A 19 3.66 0.30 -1.09
N THR A 20 4.69 -0.34 -0.53
CA THR A 20 5.40 0.13 0.66
C THR A 20 6.90 0.12 0.44
N ALA A 21 7.63 0.90 1.25
CA ALA A 21 9.08 0.91 1.25
C ALA A 21 9.59 0.87 2.70
N LYS A 22 10.71 0.17 2.90
CA LYS A 22 11.40 0.14 4.20
C LYS A 22 12.50 1.20 4.22
N ILE A 23 12.34 2.21 5.09
CA ILE A 23 13.33 3.26 5.30
C ILE A 23 13.85 3.12 6.72
N GLY A 24 15.05 2.54 6.84
CA GLY A 24 15.63 2.18 8.14
C GLY A 24 14.72 1.22 8.92
N ARG A 25 14.26 1.65 10.10
CA ARG A 25 13.36 0.87 10.97
C ARG A 25 11.87 1.17 10.77
N ARG A 26 11.51 1.96 9.76
CA ARG A 26 10.12 2.35 9.47
C ARG A 26 9.67 1.77 8.14
N ARG A 27 8.38 1.40 8.07
CA ARG A 27 7.69 1.16 6.79
C ARG A 27 6.88 2.40 6.45
N VAL A 28 7.02 2.86 5.21
CA VAL A 28 6.28 4.00 4.67
C VAL A 28 5.51 3.55 3.44
N ILE A 29 4.42 4.24 3.12
CA ILE A 29 3.63 3.97 1.91
C ILE A 29 4.29 4.70 0.74
N ASN A 30 4.55 3.99 -0.35
CA ASN A 30 5.09 4.59 -1.57
C ASN A 30 3.95 5.28 -2.36
N LEU A 31 3.69 6.53 -2.00
CA LEU A 31 2.62 7.33 -2.61
C LEU A 31 2.84 7.59 -4.10
N HIS A 32 4.09 7.69 -4.56
CA HIS A 32 4.40 7.88 -5.98
C HIS A 32 3.93 6.67 -6.80
N ARG A 33 4.25 5.45 -6.34
CA ARG A 33 3.80 4.22 -7.00
C ARG A 33 2.29 4.07 -6.91
N LEU A 34 1.70 4.30 -5.73
CA LEU A 34 0.25 4.25 -5.54
C LEU A 34 -0.47 5.18 -6.53
N ARG A 35 -0.02 6.44 -6.63
CA ARG A 35 -0.61 7.43 -7.55
C ARG A 35 -0.50 6.98 -9.01
N ARG A 36 0.66 6.47 -9.41
CA ARG A 36 0.89 5.96 -10.77
C ARG A 36 -0.01 4.78 -11.12
N GLU A 37 -0.26 3.86 -10.20
CA GLU A 37 -1.16 2.73 -10.43
C GLU A 37 -2.62 3.20 -10.56
N LEU A 38 -3.03 4.16 -9.73
CA LEU A 38 -4.34 4.82 -9.86
C LEU A 38 -4.47 5.52 -11.22
N ASP A 39 -3.44 6.22 -11.68
CA ASP A 39 -3.42 6.89 -12.99
C ASP A 39 -3.50 5.90 -14.17
N LYS A 40 -3.01 4.67 -13.99
CA LYS A 40 -3.19 3.58 -14.97
C LYS A 40 -4.60 2.98 -14.95
N GLY A 41 -5.48 3.43 -14.05
CA GLY A 41 -6.84 2.95 -13.90
C GLY A 41 -7.00 1.76 -12.96
N LYS A 42 -5.98 1.42 -12.16
CA LYS A 42 -6.11 0.38 -11.14
C LYS A 42 -7.10 0.86 -10.07
N SER A 43 -8.16 0.09 -9.86
CA SER A 43 -9.24 0.40 -8.90
C SER A 43 -9.31 -0.58 -7.74
N ILE A 44 -8.63 -1.73 -7.83
CA ILE A 44 -8.60 -2.77 -6.80
C ILE A 44 -7.14 -3.10 -6.51
N PHE A 45 -6.79 -3.17 -5.23
CA PHE A 45 -5.49 -3.60 -4.74
C PHE A 45 -5.70 -4.90 -3.96
N CYS A 46 -4.97 -5.94 -4.34
CA CYS A 46 -5.11 -7.28 -3.77
C CYS A 46 -3.91 -7.64 -2.89
N GLN A 47 -4.14 -8.53 -1.94
CA GLN A 47 -3.06 -9.13 -1.15
C GLN A 47 -1.99 -9.73 -2.07
N GLY A 48 -0.73 -9.42 -1.78
CA GLY A 48 0.41 -9.91 -2.54
C GLY A 48 0.76 -9.12 -3.80
N ASP A 49 -0.03 -8.12 -4.19
CA ASP A 49 0.26 -7.26 -5.37
C ASP A 49 1.67 -6.64 -5.34
N TYR A 50 2.25 -6.51 -4.13
CA TYR A 50 3.57 -5.95 -3.88
C TYR A 50 4.46 -6.88 -3.05
N ALA A 51 4.26 -8.21 -3.12
CA ALA A 51 5.07 -9.18 -2.38
C ALA A 51 6.47 -9.41 -2.96
N ASP A 52 6.65 -9.14 -4.25
CA ASP A 52 7.92 -9.37 -4.97
C ASP A 52 8.89 -8.17 -4.91
N GLU A 53 8.65 -7.20 -4.02
CA GLU A 53 9.56 -6.08 -3.71
C GLU A 53 10.35 -6.32 -2.41
#